data_AF-A0A954RGB3-F1
#
_entry.id   AF-A0A954RGB3-F1
#
_cell.length_a   1.000
_cell.length_b   1.000
_cell.length_c   1.000
_cell.angle_alpha   90.00
_cell.angle_beta   90.00
_cell.angle_gamma   90.00
#
_symmetry.space_group_name_H-M   'P 1'
#
loop_
_entity.id
_entity.type
_entity.pdbx_description
1 polymer ?
#
loop_
_entity_poly.entity_id
_entity_poly.type
_entity_poly.pdbx_seq_one_letter_code
_entity_poly.pdbx_strand_id
1 'polypeptide(L)'
;RSLNGDLNDDGKVNEFDIDLLCRAIHAGAESGDLNGDGEVNEKDMDYLVHDILHTVYGDANLDGVFNSTDLIQIFRYGQYEDDIPNNSGWAQGDFDCDGDFTTGDLVKAMQSGAYSPTSLPAPARSADLLGAVLDSIDDDDLDDWFGLN
;
A
#
# COMPACT_ATOMS: atom_id res chain seq x y z
N ARG A 1 -11.21 -21.97 -4.14
CA ARG A 1 -11.63 -20.91 -5.08
C ARG A 1 -10.55 -19.86 -4.94
N SER A 2 -9.75 -19.63 -5.99
CA SER A 2 -8.67 -18.65 -5.95
C SER A 2 -9.29 -17.26 -5.73
N LEU A 3 -8.64 -16.41 -4.92
CA LEU A 3 -9.09 -15.04 -4.68
C LEU A 3 -8.83 -14.23 -5.96
N ASN A 4 -9.70 -13.28 -6.29
CA ASN A 4 -9.41 -12.41 -7.43
C ASN A 4 -8.14 -11.61 -7.11
N GLY A 5 -7.13 -11.64 -8.00
CA GLY A 5 -5.82 -11.01 -7.78
C GLY A 5 -4.77 -11.88 -7.06
N ASP A 6 -5.10 -13.10 -6.60
CA ASP A 6 -4.11 -14.04 -6.03
C ASP A 6 -3.46 -14.81 -7.18
N LEU A 7 -2.36 -14.27 -7.70
CA LEU A 7 -1.69 -14.77 -8.92
C LEU A 7 -0.71 -15.90 -8.63
N ASN A 8 -0.31 -16.08 -7.37
CA ASN A 8 0.58 -17.18 -6.95
C ASN A 8 -0.16 -18.35 -6.25
N ASP A 9 -1.49 -18.24 -6.08
CA ASP A 9 -2.35 -19.21 -5.39
C ASP A 9 -1.91 -19.47 -3.92
N ASP A 10 -1.32 -18.49 -3.24
CA ASP A 10 -0.90 -18.60 -1.84
C ASP A 10 -2.02 -18.29 -0.83
N GLY A 11 -3.19 -17.87 -1.34
CA GLY A 11 -4.37 -17.54 -0.55
C GLY A 11 -4.38 -16.11 -0.02
N LYS A 12 -3.48 -15.24 -0.47
CA LYS A 12 -3.43 -13.81 -0.16
C LYS A 12 -3.34 -13.03 -1.47
N VAL A 13 -3.68 -11.75 -1.39
CA VAL A 13 -3.40 -10.78 -2.45
C VAL A 13 -2.52 -9.72 -1.82
N ASN A 14 -1.27 -9.62 -2.26
CA ASN A 14 -0.23 -8.78 -1.66
C ASN A 14 0.79 -8.28 -2.70
N GLU A 15 1.93 -7.74 -2.24
CA GLU A 15 2.96 -7.17 -3.10
C GLU A 15 3.52 -8.17 -4.11
N PHE A 16 3.59 -9.46 -3.77
CA PHE A 16 4.09 -10.48 -4.68
C PHE A 16 3.14 -10.72 -5.86
N ASP A 17 1.84 -10.49 -5.68
CA ASP A 17 0.86 -10.57 -6.75
C ASP A 17 0.94 -9.35 -7.67
N ILE A 18 1.27 -8.18 -7.13
CA ILE A 18 1.58 -7.01 -7.96
C ILE A 18 2.80 -7.29 -8.84
N ASP A 19 3.89 -7.81 -8.28
CA ASP A 19 5.09 -8.19 -9.04
C ASP A 19 4.81 -9.26 -10.11
N LEU A 20 3.83 -10.15 -9.85
CA LEU A 20 3.37 -11.14 -10.83
C LEU A 20 2.54 -10.49 -11.94
N LEU A 21 1.70 -9.52 -11.61
CA LEU A 21 0.91 -8.79 -12.57
C LEU A 21 1.80 -7.94 -13.50
N CYS A 22 2.80 -7.23 -12.97
CA CYS A 22 3.76 -6.49 -13.80
C CYS A 22 4.43 -7.42 -14.82
N ARG A 23 4.85 -8.61 -14.39
CA ARG A 23 5.41 -9.65 -15.29
C ARG A 23 4.39 -10.16 -16.31
N ALA A 24 3.13 -10.33 -15.92
CA ALA A 24 2.06 -10.75 -16.82
C ALA A 24 1.78 -9.68 -17.90
N ILE A 25 1.77 -8.39 -17.53
CA ILE A 25 1.62 -7.25 -18.44
C ILE A 25 2.76 -7.24 -19.47
N HIS A 26 4.02 -7.36 -19.02
CA HIS A 26 5.16 -7.43 -19.91
C HIS A 26 5.13 -8.65 -20.85
N ALA A 27 4.61 -9.78 -20.39
CA ALA A 27 4.49 -10.99 -21.19
C ALA A 27 3.24 -11.01 -22.09
N GLY A 28 2.26 -10.12 -21.87
CA GLY A 28 0.93 -10.22 -22.46
C GLY A 28 0.20 -11.51 -22.08
N ALA A 29 0.38 -11.98 -20.84
CA ALA A 29 -0.17 -13.25 -20.37
C ALA A 29 -1.62 -13.09 -19.91
N GLU A 30 -2.56 -13.83 -20.52
CA GLU A 30 -4.01 -13.77 -20.23
C GLU A 30 -4.37 -13.96 -18.74
N SER A 31 -3.49 -14.59 -17.94
CA SER A 31 -3.67 -14.70 -16.50
C SER A 31 -3.68 -13.36 -15.76
N GLY A 32 -3.19 -12.29 -16.39
CA GLY A 32 -3.16 -10.93 -15.85
C GLY A 32 -4.37 -10.06 -16.20
N ASP A 33 -5.32 -10.55 -17.01
CA ASP A 33 -6.58 -9.81 -17.31
C ASP A 33 -7.51 -9.91 -16.09
N LEU A 34 -7.28 -9.02 -15.13
CA LEU A 34 -8.01 -8.99 -13.85
C LEU A 34 -9.31 -8.21 -13.96
N ASN A 35 -9.37 -7.20 -14.83
CA ASN A 35 -10.57 -6.39 -15.01
C ASN A 35 -11.57 -7.01 -16.01
N GLY A 36 -11.15 -8.03 -16.78
CA GLY A 36 -11.98 -8.80 -17.69
C GLY A 36 -12.31 -8.08 -19.01
N ASP A 37 -11.53 -7.08 -19.40
CA ASP A 37 -11.72 -6.33 -20.65
C ASP A 37 -11.06 -6.98 -21.88
N GLY A 38 -10.31 -8.08 -21.66
CA GLY A 38 -9.64 -8.85 -22.70
C GLY A 38 -8.28 -8.31 -23.12
N GLU A 39 -7.78 -7.26 -22.46
CA GLU A 39 -6.43 -6.73 -22.61
C GLU A 39 -5.67 -6.91 -21.29
N VAL A 40 -4.37 -7.18 -21.34
CA VAL A 40 -3.51 -7.27 -20.14
C VAL A 40 -2.63 -6.03 -20.12
N ASN A 41 -3.00 -5.01 -19.34
CA ASN A 41 -2.37 -3.70 -19.37
C ASN A 41 -2.49 -2.93 -18.04
N GLU A 42 -2.17 -1.64 -18.06
CA GLU A 42 -2.23 -0.75 -16.90
C GLU A 42 -3.60 -0.71 -16.21
N LYS A 43 -4.70 -0.97 -16.91
CA LYS A 43 -6.03 -1.03 -16.28
C LYS A 43 -6.18 -2.23 -15.36
N ASP A 44 -5.47 -3.32 -15.61
CA ASP A 44 -5.42 -4.47 -14.68
C ASP A 44 -4.64 -4.10 -13.43
N MET A 45 -3.58 -3.31 -13.59
CA MET A 45 -2.80 -2.78 -12.48
C MET A 45 -3.65 -1.85 -11.61
N ASP A 46 -4.37 -0.92 -12.24
CA ASP A 46 -5.32 -0.04 -11.53
C ASP A 46 -6.38 -0.85 -10.78
N TYR A 47 -6.93 -1.89 -11.42
CA TYR A 47 -7.93 -2.76 -10.80
C TYR A 47 -7.36 -3.54 -9.60
N LEU A 48 -6.14 -4.08 -9.70
CA LEU A 48 -5.49 -4.75 -8.58
C LEU A 48 -5.23 -3.79 -7.41
N VAL A 49 -4.66 -2.61 -7.68
CA VAL A 49 -4.28 -1.63 -6.64
C VAL A 49 -5.50 -1.02 -5.97
N HIS A 50 -6.47 -0.54 -6.75
CA HIS A 50 -7.58 0.26 -6.22
C HIS A 50 -8.80 -0.58 -5.84
N ASP A 51 -9.18 -1.56 -6.65
CA ASP A 51 -10.43 -2.31 -6.47
C ASP A 51 -10.24 -3.59 -5.65
N ILE A 52 -9.08 -4.26 -5.76
CA ILE A 52 -8.81 -5.51 -5.03
C ILE A 52 -8.07 -5.23 -3.71
N LEU A 53 -6.94 -4.53 -3.77
CA LEU A 53 -6.10 -4.24 -2.60
C LEU A 53 -6.60 -3.04 -1.79
N HIS A 54 -7.45 -2.20 -2.38
CA HIS A 54 -7.96 -0.98 -1.75
C HIS A 54 -6.84 -0.05 -1.25
N THR A 55 -5.79 0.08 -2.06
CA THR A 55 -4.66 0.97 -1.80
C THR A 55 -4.42 1.92 -2.98
N VAL A 56 -3.27 2.57 -3.00
CA VAL A 56 -2.84 3.60 -3.93
C VAL A 56 -1.40 3.36 -4.35
N TYR A 57 -1.05 3.82 -5.55
CA TYR A 57 0.35 3.88 -5.97
C TYR A 57 1.19 4.67 -4.95
N GLY A 58 2.33 4.11 -4.57
CA GLY A 58 3.22 4.67 -3.55
C GLY A 58 3.13 4.00 -2.18
N ASP A 59 2.03 3.29 -1.86
CA ASP A 59 1.90 2.52 -0.62
C ASP A 59 2.70 1.20 -0.74
N ALA A 60 4.00 1.30 -0.50
CA ALA A 60 4.95 0.21 -0.68
C ALA A 60 4.82 -0.89 0.37
N ASN A 61 4.24 -0.59 1.53
CA ASN A 61 4.05 -1.54 2.63
C ASN A 61 2.62 -2.10 2.71
N LEU A 62 1.72 -1.63 1.83
CA LEU A 62 0.30 -2.01 1.74
C LEU A 62 -0.48 -1.76 3.05
N ASP A 63 -0.14 -0.70 3.79
CA ASP A 63 -0.85 -0.29 5.01
C ASP A 63 -2.10 0.58 4.75
N GLY A 64 -2.36 0.89 3.48
CA GLY A 64 -3.47 1.67 2.97
C GLY A 64 -3.19 3.16 2.86
N VAL A 65 -1.96 3.62 3.18
CA VAL A 65 -1.61 5.04 3.19
C VAL A 65 -0.23 5.29 2.59
N PHE A 66 -0.18 5.87 1.39
CA PHE A 66 1.08 6.39 0.87
C PHE A 66 1.61 7.57 1.71
N ASN A 67 2.69 7.35 2.46
CA ASN A 67 3.30 8.34 3.35
C ASN A 67 4.83 8.23 3.43
N SER A 68 5.44 8.94 4.37
CA SER A 68 6.91 8.92 4.53
C SER A 68 7.49 7.56 4.92
N THR A 69 6.68 6.68 5.52
CA THR A 69 7.10 5.32 5.91
C THR A 69 7.40 4.47 4.68
N ASP A 70 6.57 4.58 3.63
CA ASP A 70 6.80 3.92 2.34
C ASP A 70 8.06 4.43 1.67
N LEU A 71 8.23 5.75 1.63
CA LEU A 71 9.43 6.36 1.07
C LEU A 71 10.69 5.89 1.82
N ILE A 72 10.66 5.87 3.16
CA ILE A 72 11.77 5.35 3.96
C ILE A 72 12.01 3.87 3.67
N GLN A 73 10.97 3.07 3.46
CA GLN A 73 11.10 1.65 3.12
C GLN A 73 11.79 1.46 1.77
N ILE A 74 11.27 2.05 0.69
CA ILE A 74 11.80 1.84 -0.67
C ILE A 74 13.25 2.32 -0.77
N PHE A 75 13.58 3.47 -0.16
CA PHE A 75 14.97 3.97 -0.17
C PHE A 75 15.95 3.12 0.66
N ARG A 76 15.49 2.29 1.60
CA ARG A 76 16.38 1.37 2.34
C ARG A 76 16.90 0.22 1.48
N TYR A 77 16.19 -0.15 0.42
CA TYR A 77 16.67 -1.17 -0.52
C TYR A 77 17.83 -0.69 -1.38
N GLY A 78 17.97 0.63 -1.57
CA GLY A 78 19.09 1.23 -2.30
C GLY A 78 19.05 0.99 -3.81
N GLN A 79 17.86 0.77 -4.37
CA GLN A 79 17.65 0.47 -5.80
C GLN A 79 17.26 1.70 -6.63
N TYR A 80 17.10 2.87 -6.00
CA TYR A 80 16.76 4.10 -6.70
C TYR A 80 17.85 4.48 -7.70
N GLU A 81 17.53 4.44 -9.00
CA GLU A 81 18.42 4.85 -10.10
C GLU A 81 19.81 4.16 -9.99
N ASP A 82 19.82 2.86 -9.71
CA ASP A 82 21.06 2.11 -9.42
C ASP A 82 21.74 1.45 -10.64
N ASP A 83 21.17 1.65 -11.84
CA ASP A 83 21.59 1.05 -13.12
C ASP A 83 21.55 -0.49 -13.17
N ILE A 84 20.82 -1.16 -12.25
CA ILE A 84 20.66 -2.63 -12.24
C ILE A 84 19.25 -2.98 -12.72
N PRO A 85 19.09 -3.42 -13.98
CA PRO A 85 17.77 -3.63 -14.56
C PRO A 85 17.02 -4.80 -13.91
N ASN A 86 15.70 -4.65 -13.78
CA ASN A 86 14.75 -5.66 -13.29
C ASN A 86 15.08 -6.16 -11.88
N ASN A 87 15.54 -5.27 -10.99
CA ASN A 87 15.88 -5.63 -9.61
C ASN A 87 14.86 -5.14 -8.57
N SER A 88 13.85 -4.39 -9.00
CA SER A 88 12.84 -3.78 -8.14
C SER A 88 11.48 -4.45 -8.35
N GLY A 89 10.70 -4.51 -7.29
CA GLY A 89 9.28 -4.83 -7.30
C GLY A 89 8.51 -3.77 -6.50
N TRP A 90 7.22 -4.01 -6.27
CA TRP A 90 6.35 -3.02 -5.62
C TRP A 90 6.90 -2.51 -4.28
N ALA A 91 7.33 -3.44 -3.41
CA ALA A 91 7.85 -3.12 -2.09
C ALA A 91 9.20 -2.39 -2.11
N GLN A 92 9.89 -2.40 -3.25
CA GLN A 92 11.16 -1.73 -3.51
C GLN A 92 10.99 -0.40 -4.27
N GLY A 93 9.79 -0.11 -4.78
CA GLY A 93 9.46 1.16 -5.41
C GLY A 93 9.17 1.10 -6.92
N ASP A 94 9.05 -0.08 -7.52
CA ASP A 94 8.55 -0.24 -8.90
C ASP A 94 7.01 -0.10 -8.89
N PHE A 95 6.54 1.13 -9.10
CA PHE A 95 5.13 1.51 -9.08
C PHE A 95 4.53 1.65 -10.49
N ASP A 96 5.36 1.76 -11.53
CA ASP A 96 4.91 1.80 -12.92
C ASP A 96 5.11 0.47 -13.69
N CYS A 97 5.56 -0.57 -12.98
CA CYS A 97 5.75 -1.94 -13.46
C CYS A 97 6.88 -2.10 -14.49
N ASP A 98 7.84 -1.17 -14.59
CA ASP A 98 8.94 -1.29 -15.56
C ASP A 98 10.11 -2.19 -15.08
N GLY A 99 10.07 -2.60 -13.81
CA GLY A 99 11.05 -3.50 -13.17
C GLY A 99 12.17 -2.79 -12.41
N ASP A 100 12.22 -1.46 -12.44
CA ASP A 100 13.26 -0.64 -11.84
C ASP A 100 12.66 0.43 -10.91
N PHE A 101 13.36 0.78 -9.82
CA PHE A 101 12.93 1.91 -9.00
C PHE A 101 13.59 3.20 -9.52
N THR A 102 12.82 4.02 -10.20
CA THR A 102 13.29 5.25 -10.85
C THR A 102 12.47 6.47 -10.43
N THR A 103 12.82 7.62 -11.01
CA THR A 103 12.00 8.82 -10.91
C THR A 103 10.61 8.65 -11.54
N GLY A 104 10.45 7.73 -12.52
CA GLY A 104 9.16 7.40 -13.13
C GLY A 104 8.13 6.95 -12.10
N ASP A 105 8.54 6.05 -11.23
CA ASP A 105 7.71 5.49 -10.15
C ASP A 105 7.28 6.54 -9.14
N LEU A 106 8.21 7.41 -8.72
CA LEU A 106 7.89 8.51 -7.82
C LEU A 106 6.89 9.47 -8.46
N VAL A 107 7.00 9.72 -9.76
CA VAL A 107 6.05 10.55 -10.50
C VAL A 107 4.69 9.84 -10.58
N LYS A 108 4.63 8.55 -10.91
CA LYS A 108 3.41 7.75 -10.95
C LYS A 108 2.69 7.77 -9.59
N ALA A 109 3.41 7.49 -8.50
CA ALA A 109 2.89 7.52 -7.14
C ALA A 109 2.38 8.92 -6.75
N MET A 110 3.12 9.98 -7.06
CA MET A 110 2.70 11.36 -6.72
C MET A 110 1.54 11.87 -7.57
N GLN A 111 1.42 11.43 -8.83
CA GLN A 111 0.31 11.79 -9.70
C GLN A 111 -1.03 11.22 -9.23
N SER A 112 -1.02 10.15 -8.41
CA SER A 112 -2.23 9.66 -7.73
C SER A 112 -2.84 10.69 -6.78
N GLY A 113 -2.04 11.66 -6.31
CA GLY A 113 -2.46 12.69 -5.35
C GLY A 113 -2.72 12.15 -3.94
N ALA A 114 -2.35 10.90 -3.66
CA ALA A 114 -2.70 10.20 -2.42
C ALA A 114 -1.71 10.39 -1.25
N TYR A 115 -0.57 11.07 -1.48
CA TYR A 115 0.45 11.25 -0.44
C TYR A 115 -0.11 11.97 0.80
N SER A 116 -0.08 11.30 1.95
CA SER A 116 -0.49 11.85 3.24
C SER A 116 0.71 11.94 4.18
N PRO A 117 1.14 13.14 4.60
CA PRO A 117 2.20 13.27 5.59
C PRO A 117 1.77 12.83 6.99
N THR A 118 0.48 12.55 7.19
CA THR A 118 -0.03 12.06 8.47
C THR A 118 0.03 10.54 8.45
N SER A 119 1.00 9.96 9.15
CA SER A 119 0.89 8.58 9.62
C SER A 119 -0.19 8.57 10.70
N LEU A 120 -1.47 8.53 10.31
CA LEU A 120 -2.45 8.10 11.29
C LEU A 120 -2.11 6.63 11.53
N PRO A 121 -1.71 6.21 12.74
CA PRO A 121 -1.73 4.78 13.03
C PRO A 121 -3.12 4.29 12.62
N ALA A 122 -3.17 3.15 11.91
CA ALA A 122 -4.42 2.47 11.56
C ALA A 122 -5.38 2.65 12.74
N PRO A 123 -6.63 3.14 12.52
CA PRO A 123 -7.46 3.59 13.62
C PRO A 123 -7.51 2.49 14.66
N ALA A 124 -6.82 2.71 15.79
CA ALA A 124 -7.02 1.91 16.98
C ALA A 124 -8.52 1.95 17.17
N ARG A 125 -9.17 0.77 17.16
CA ARG A 125 -10.62 0.71 17.30
C ARG A 125 -10.97 1.61 18.47
N SER A 126 -11.94 2.50 18.30
CA SER A 126 -12.25 3.55 19.27
C SER A 126 -12.52 3.06 20.71
N ALA A 127 -12.60 1.74 20.93
CA ALA A 127 -12.59 1.09 22.23
C ALA A 127 -11.24 1.17 22.99
N ASP A 128 -10.08 1.17 22.32
CA ASP A 128 -8.78 1.11 23.00
C ASP A 128 -8.29 2.49 23.51
N LEU A 129 -8.68 3.57 22.82
CA LEU A 129 -8.33 4.93 23.26
C LEU A 129 -9.17 5.40 24.46
N LEU A 130 -10.39 4.89 24.64
CA LEU A 130 -11.21 5.18 25.82
C LEU A 130 -10.67 4.48 27.07
N GLY A 131 -10.14 3.26 26.94
CA GLY A 131 -9.54 2.52 28.06
C GLY A 131 -8.28 3.19 28.58
N ALA A 132 -7.37 3.61 27.69
CA ALA A 132 -6.10 4.22 28.09
C ALA A 132 -6.26 5.61 28.72
N VAL A 133 -7.28 6.38 28.32
CA VAL A 133 -7.56 7.71 28.91
C VAL A 133 -8.24 7.57 30.27
N LEU A 134 -9.08 6.55 30.48
CA LEU A 134 -9.72 6.30 31.78
C LEU A 134 -8.75 5.72 32.81
N ASP A 135 -7.79 4.89 32.39
CA ASP A 135 -6.80 4.27 33.29
C ASP A 135 -5.69 5.26 33.75
N SER A 136 -5.60 6.42 33.10
CA SER A 136 -4.64 7.48 33.45
C SER A 136 -5.24 8.63 34.27
N ILE A 137 -6.53 8.57 34.57
CA ILE A 137 -7.17 9.53 35.47
C ILE A 137 -7.24 8.85 36.84
N ASP A 138 -6.43 9.35 37.79
CA ASP A 138 -6.62 9.01 39.20
C ASP A 138 -8.05 9.42 39.60
N ASP A 139 -8.79 8.50 40.24
CA ASP A 139 -10.19 8.71 40.66
C ASP A 139 -10.39 9.99 41.50
N ASP A 140 -9.31 10.51 42.11
CA ASP A 140 -9.31 11.74 42.91
C ASP A 140 -9.37 13.04 42.08
N ASP A 141 -9.11 13.00 40.77
CA ASP A 141 -9.10 14.19 39.88
C ASP A 141 -10.43 14.40 39.10
N LEU A 142 -11.38 13.47 39.22
CA LEU A 142 -12.66 13.53 38.47
C LEU A 142 -13.68 14.50 39.08
N ASP A 143 -13.59 14.79 40.37
CA ASP A 143 -14.54 15.66 41.08
C ASP A 143 -14.33 17.16 40.74
N ASP A 144 -13.11 17.56 40.36
CA ASP A 144 -12.77 18.97 40.11
C ASP A 144 -13.13 19.42 38.68
N TRP A 145 -13.29 18.48 37.74
CA TRP A 145 -13.53 18.80 36.32
C TRP A 145 -15.01 18.88 35.93
N PHE A 146 -15.90 18.18 36.64
CA PHE A 146 -17.34 18.15 36.31
C PHE A 146 -18.22 19.02 37.21
N GLY A 147 -17.70 19.59 38.30
CA GLY A 147 -18.44 20.56 39.12
C GLY A 147 -19.83 20.08 39.54
N LEU A 148 -19.96 18.79 39.90
CA LEU A 148 -21.20 18.22 40.40
C LEU A 148 -21.10 18.12 41.92
N ASN A 149 -21.75 19.06 42.61
CA ASN A 149 -22.21 18.84 44.00
C ASN A 149 -23.55 18.11 43.98
#